data_AF-A0A1M5Z9J9-F1
#
_entry.id   AF-A0A1M5Z9J9-F1
#
_cell.length_a   1.000
_cell.length_b   1.000
_cell.length_c   1.000
_cell.angle_alpha   90.00
_cell.angle_beta   90.00
_cell.angle_gamma   90.00
#
_symmetry.space_group_name_H-M   'P 1'
#
loop_
_entity.id
_entity.type
_entity.pdbx_description
1 polymer ?
#
loop_
_entity_poly.entity_id
_entity_poly.type
_entity_poly.pdbx_seq_one_letter_code
_entity_poly.pdbx_strand_id
1 'polypeptide(L)'
;MVLIIPLILTSCKSEEPKLSIKTDIKTYMLELSSVQGITMTPELEIKEQTKDIEYTWSTTEGGFINTIKNESKKEVTNTGEAVLWSPTLDTKKEKSSLIEVTLKAKKNDKVIAESKITIEETKGVYKVIE
;
A
#
# COMPACT_ATOMS: atom_id res chain seq x y z
N MET A 1 35.23 47.08 -18.11
CA MET A 1 34.96 45.68 -18.47
C MET A 1 34.21 45.06 -17.30
N VAL A 2 32.89 44.92 -17.40
CA VAL A 2 32.05 44.41 -16.29
C VAL A 2 31.83 42.93 -16.52
N LEU A 3 32.36 42.10 -15.61
CA LEU A 3 32.21 40.65 -15.64
C LEU A 3 30.92 40.29 -14.89
N ILE A 4 29.86 39.96 -15.62
CA ILE A 4 28.60 39.46 -15.06
C ILE A 4 28.76 37.95 -14.88
N ILE A 5 28.85 37.49 -13.64
CA ILE A 5 28.85 36.06 -13.32
C ILE A 5 27.38 35.60 -13.32
N PRO A 6 26.97 34.64 -14.17
CA PRO A 6 25.62 34.09 -14.11
C PRO A 6 25.49 33.23 -12.86
N LEU A 7 24.66 33.67 -11.92
CA LEU A 7 24.23 32.90 -10.77
C LEU A 7 23.31 31.78 -11.30
N ILE A 8 23.87 30.59 -11.51
CA ILE A 8 23.09 29.40 -11.85
C ILE A 8 22.32 29.00 -10.59
N LEU A 9 21.10 29.49 -10.47
CA LEU A 9 20.11 28.96 -9.54
C LEU A 9 19.82 27.51 -9.96
N THR A 10 20.57 26.56 -9.42
CA THR A 10 20.14 25.16 -9.40
C THR A 10 18.84 25.11 -8.62
N SER A 11 17.73 25.16 -9.36
CA SER A 11 16.42 24.79 -8.87
C SER A 11 16.53 23.35 -8.38
N CYS A 12 16.68 23.18 -7.08
CA CYS A 12 16.54 21.89 -6.44
C CYS A 12 15.05 21.53 -6.59
N LYS A 13 14.70 20.90 -7.71
CA LYS A 13 13.39 20.26 -7.85
C LYS A 13 13.27 19.29 -6.69
N SER A 14 12.42 19.62 -5.71
CA SER A 14 12.07 18.67 -4.67
C SER A 14 11.43 17.49 -5.38
N GLU A 15 12.10 16.34 -5.36
CA GLU A 15 11.49 15.09 -5.83
C GLU A 15 10.28 14.81 -4.94
N GLU A 16 9.15 14.54 -5.58
CA GLU A 16 7.91 14.23 -4.88
C GLU A 16 8.10 12.94 -4.05
N PRO A 17 7.45 12.82 -2.87
CA PRO A 17 7.56 11.61 -2.08
C PRO A 17 7.07 10.40 -2.88
N LYS A 18 7.84 9.32 -2.86
CA LYS A 18 7.50 8.09 -3.60
C LYS A 18 7.00 7.04 -2.61
N LEU A 19 5.81 6.51 -2.88
CA LEU A 19 5.17 5.51 -2.03
C LEU A 19 4.97 4.20 -2.82
N SER A 20 5.40 3.10 -2.24
CA SER A 20 5.19 1.74 -2.76
C SER A 20 4.63 0.82 -1.68
N ILE A 21 3.98 -0.25 -2.15
CA ILE A 21 3.49 -1.34 -1.29
C ILE A 21 4.37 -2.55 -1.56
N LYS A 22 5.10 -2.99 -0.53
CA LYS A 22 5.86 -4.24 -0.60
C LYS A 22 5.00 -5.40 -0.09
N THR A 23 5.00 -6.49 -0.83
CA THR A 23 4.30 -7.74 -0.46
C THR A 23 5.31 -8.83 -0.10
N ASP A 24 4.98 -9.67 0.88
CA ASP A 24 5.80 -10.84 1.26
C ASP A 24 5.67 -12.01 0.25
N ILE A 25 4.47 -12.17 -0.30
CA ILE A 25 4.14 -13.19 -1.30
C ILE A 25 3.43 -12.58 -2.51
N LYS A 26 3.68 -13.14 -3.69
CA LYS A 26 3.04 -12.73 -4.94
C LYS A 26 1.79 -13.54 -5.28
N THR A 27 1.61 -14.69 -4.63
CA THR A 27 0.47 -15.58 -4.87
C THR A 27 0.03 -16.19 -3.56
N TYR A 28 -1.28 -16.17 -3.33
CA TYR A 28 -1.93 -16.62 -2.11
C TYR A 28 -3.14 -17.49 -2.45
N MET A 29 -3.33 -18.57 -1.70
CA MET A 29 -4.52 -19.41 -1.77
C MET A 29 -4.97 -19.69 -0.36
N LEU A 30 -6.18 -19.26 0.00
CA LEU A 30 -6.65 -19.35 1.38
C LEU A 30 -6.65 -20.78 1.91
N GLU A 31 -7.00 -21.77 1.09
CA GLU A 31 -7.10 -23.18 1.49
C GLU A 31 -5.76 -23.93 1.50
N LEU A 32 -4.75 -23.43 0.81
CA LEU A 32 -3.46 -24.12 0.63
C LEU A 32 -2.27 -23.39 1.27
N SER A 33 -2.50 -22.20 1.79
CA SER A 33 -1.43 -21.38 2.37
C SER A 33 -1.27 -21.66 3.86
N SER A 34 -0.02 -21.70 4.31
CA SER A 34 0.33 -21.73 5.74
C SER A 34 0.24 -20.37 6.42
N VAL A 35 0.04 -19.30 5.64
CA VAL A 35 -0.14 -17.94 6.14
C VAL A 35 -1.61 -17.51 6.03
N GLN A 36 -2.03 -16.61 6.92
CA GLN A 36 -3.43 -16.15 7.02
C GLN A 36 -3.81 -15.11 5.95
N GLY A 37 -2.84 -14.63 5.18
CA GLY A 37 -3.03 -13.57 4.18
C GLY A 37 -1.72 -13.15 3.52
N ILE A 38 -1.77 -12.05 2.80
CA ILE A 38 -0.63 -11.36 2.19
C ILE A 38 -0.20 -10.24 3.12
N THR A 39 1.04 -10.27 3.59
CA THR A 39 1.60 -9.18 4.41
C THR A 39 2.02 -8.04 3.50
N MET A 40 1.55 -6.84 3.80
CA MET A 40 1.79 -5.62 3.02
C MET A 40 2.49 -4.59 3.88
N THR A 41 3.64 -4.09 3.41
CA THR A 41 4.48 -3.12 4.13
C THR A 41 4.54 -1.82 3.33
N PRO A 42 4.35 -0.65 3.96
CA PRO A 42 4.49 0.63 3.27
C PRO A 42 5.98 0.96 3.09
N GLU A 43 6.36 1.42 1.90
CA GLU A 43 7.70 1.93 1.63
C GLU A 43 7.58 3.37 1.13
N LEU A 44 8.04 4.33 1.95
CA LEU A 44 8.02 5.76 1.63
C LEU A 44 9.44 6.28 1.49
N GLU A 45 9.79 6.74 0.29
CA GLU A 45 11.03 7.46 0.02
C GLU A 45 10.75 8.96 0.08
N ILE A 46 11.35 9.64 1.07
CA ILE A 46 11.25 11.09 1.26
C ILE A 46 12.60 11.66 1.73
N LYS A 47 12.98 12.85 1.24
CA LYS A 47 14.29 13.48 1.54
C LYS A 47 14.44 13.94 2.99
N GLU A 48 13.34 14.37 3.61
CA GLU A 48 13.35 14.80 5.00
C GLU A 48 12.80 13.69 5.89
N GLN A 49 13.46 13.43 7.03
CA GLN A 49 12.87 12.60 8.08
C GLN A 49 11.63 13.29 8.64
N THR A 50 10.50 13.04 8.00
CA THR A 50 9.20 13.46 8.49
C THR A 50 8.77 12.50 9.58
N LYS A 51 8.82 13.00 10.82
CA LYS A 51 8.04 12.40 11.92
C LYS A 51 6.55 12.61 11.61
N ASP A 52 5.71 11.72 12.12
CA ASP A 52 4.24 11.81 12.07
C ASP A 52 3.63 11.58 10.68
N ILE A 53 4.06 10.53 9.98
CA ILE A 53 3.34 10.02 8.80
C ILE A 53 2.30 9.00 9.24
N GLU A 54 1.05 9.24 8.86
CA GLU A 54 -0.06 8.30 9.01
C GLU A 54 -0.28 7.57 7.69
N TYR A 55 -0.44 6.26 7.73
CA TYR A 55 -0.74 5.43 6.56
C TYR A 55 -2.17 4.92 6.65
N THR A 56 -2.97 5.23 5.64
CA THR A 56 -4.32 4.68 5.48
C THR A 56 -4.32 3.64 4.37
N TRP A 57 -4.69 2.42 4.73
CA TRP A 57 -4.86 1.29 3.83
C TRP A 57 -6.34 1.09 3.54
N SER A 58 -6.72 0.87 2.28
CA SER A 58 -8.08 0.49 1.90
C SER A 58 -8.09 -0.62 0.85
N THR A 59 -9.16 -1.40 0.81
CA THR A 59 -9.33 -2.46 -0.19
C THR A 59 -10.76 -2.53 -0.72
N THR A 60 -10.93 -2.79 -2.01
CA THR A 60 -12.26 -3.03 -2.60
C THR A 60 -12.86 -4.34 -2.05
N GLU A 61 -12.04 -5.39 -1.98
CA GLU A 61 -12.45 -6.74 -1.59
C GLU A 61 -11.50 -7.37 -0.56
N GLY A 62 -11.94 -8.42 0.13
CA GLY A 62 -11.21 -8.93 1.30
C GLY A 62 -11.19 -7.93 2.46
N GLY A 63 -10.18 -8.00 3.31
CA GLY A 63 -9.95 -7.03 4.36
C GLY A 63 -8.64 -7.24 5.11
N PHE A 64 -8.28 -6.24 5.90
CA PHE A 64 -7.10 -6.23 6.76
C PHE A 64 -7.43 -6.89 8.09
N ILE A 65 -6.71 -7.96 8.40
CA ILE A 65 -6.91 -8.79 9.59
C ILE A 65 -6.30 -8.09 10.81
N ASN A 66 -7.12 -7.97 11.86
CA ASN A 66 -6.67 -7.71 13.21
C ASN A 66 -6.72 -9.03 14.00
N THR A 67 -5.56 -9.65 14.21
CA THR A 67 -5.46 -10.96 14.89
C THR A 67 -5.83 -10.92 16.37
N ILE A 68 -5.69 -9.77 17.03
CA ILE A 68 -6.03 -9.59 18.45
C ILE A 68 -7.55 -9.58 18.63
N LYS A 69 -8.26 -8.88 17.74
CA LYS A 69 -9.72 -8.71 17.79
C LYS A 69 -10.49 -9.78 17.00
N ASN A 70 -9.78 -10.59 16.22
CA ASN A 70 -10.36 -11.54 15.27
C ASN A 70 -11.37 -10.85 14.32
N GLU A 71 -10.99 -9.67 13.83
CA GLU A 71 -11.82 -8.84 12.94
C GLU A 71 -11.10 -8.61 11.61
N SER A 72 -11.87 -8.42 10.54
CA SER A 72 -11.38 -7.97 9.24
C SER A 72 -12.03 -6.64 8.87
N LYS A 73 -11.23 -5.66 8.45
CA LYS A 73 -11.71 -4.31 8.09
C LYS A 73 -11.32 -3.94 6.67
N LYS A 74 -12.19 -3.19 5.99
CA LYS A 74 -11.92 -2.66 4.64
C LYS A 74 -10.92 -1.52 4.62
N GLU A 75 -10.77 -0.84 5.75
CA GLU A 75 -9.88 0.29 5.92
C GLU A 75 -9.18 0.19 7.29
N VAL A 76 -7.87 0.43 7.32
CA VAL A 76 -7.09 0.53 8.55
C VAL A 76 -6.09 1.68 8.45
N THR A 77 -5.84 2.31 9.58
CA THR A 77 -4.91 3.44 9.69
C THR A 77 -3.84 3.11 10.72
N ASN A 78 -2.57 3.35 10.39
CA ASN A 78 -1.43 3.06 11.25
C ASN A 78 -0.26 4.04 11.03
N THR A 79 0.88 3.79 11.68
CA THR A 79 2.07 4.67 11.65
C THR A 79 3.26 4.05 10.90
N GLY A 80 3.00 3.12 10.00
CA GLY A 80 4.01 2.47 9.14
C GLY A 80 4.17 0.97 9.39
N GLU A 81 3.38 0.39 10.29
CA GLU A 81 3.35 -1.04 10.52
C GLU A 81 2.85 -1.79 9.29
N ALA A 82 3.34 -3.02 9.11
CA ALA A 82 2.81 -3.92 8.10
C ALA A 82 1.35 -4.30 8.43
N VAL A 83 0.53 -4.45 7.39
CA VAL A 83 -0.85 -4.94 7.50
C VAL A 83 -0.96 -6.31 6.86
N LEU A 84 -1.86 -7.14 7.39
CA LEU A 84 -2.14 -8.45 6.82
C LEU A 84 -3.46 -8.39 6.07
N TRP A 85 -3.43 -8.47 4.76
CA TRP A 85 -4.64 -8.53 3.93
C TRP A 85 -5.04 -9.97 3.65
N SER A 86 -6.33 -10.28 3.67
CA SER A 86 -6.83 -11.61 3.33
C SER A 86 -8.18 -11.53 2.61
N PRO A 87 -8.46 -12.45 1.67
CA PRO A 87 -9.76 -12.54 1.04
C PRO A 87 -10.85 -12.89 2.06
N THR A 88 -12.04 -12.34 1.86
CA THR A 88 -13.25 -12.80 2.53
C THR A 88 -13.76 -14.04 1.82
N LEU A 89 -14.07 -15.10 2.58
CA LEU A 89 -14.74 -16.31 2.09
C LEU A 89 -16.15 -15.96 1.61
N ASP A 90 -16.26 -15.43 0.39
CA ASP A 90 -17.55 -15.28 -0.29
C ASP A 90 -17.63 -16.35 -1.37
N THR A 91 -18.34 -17.43 -1.07
CA THR A 91 -18.35 -18.69 -1.83
C THR A 91 -19.12 -18.62 -3.16
N LYS A 92 -19.44 -17.41 -3.66
CA LYS A 92 -20.32 -17.20 -4.82
C LYS A 92 -19.67 -16.49 -6.01
N LYS A 93 -18.34 -16.48 -6.12
CA LYS A 93 -17.67 -15.86 -7.26
C LYS A 93 -17.44 -16.86 -8.39
N GLU A 94 -18.29 -16.74 -9.41
CA GLU A 94 -18.18 -17.53 -10.65
C GLU A 94 -17.18 -16.94 -11.66
N LYS A 95 -16.64 -15.74 -11.42
CA LYS A 95 -15.75 -15.04 -12.34
C LYS A 95 -14.53 -14.46 -11.62
N SER A 96 -13.42 -14.39 -12.35
CA SER A 96 -12.22 -13.68 -11.92
C SER A 96 -12.57 -12.25 -11.51
N SER A 97 -12.00 -11.84 -10.38
CA SER A 97 -12.21 -10.50 -9.82
C SER A 97 -10.88 -9.77 -9.63
N LEU A 98 -10.87 -8.47 -9.93
CA LEU A 98 -9.74 -7.59 -9.68
C LEU A 98 -10.01 -6.85 -8.37
N ILE A 99 -9.09 -7.03 -7.42
CA ILE A 99 -9.15 -6.44 -6.10
C ILE A 99 -8.12 -5.33 -6.04
N GLU A 100 -8.53 -4.14 -5.63
CA GLU A 100 -7.61 -3.00 -5.51
C GLU A 100 -7.27 -2.80 -4.05
N VAL A 101 -5.98 -2.69 -3.75
CA VAL A 101 -5.49 -2.27 -2.43
C VAL A 101 -4.79 -0.94 -2.61
N THR A 102 -5.27 0.08 -1.90
CA THR A 102 -4.74 1.43 -1.92
C THR A 102 -4.03 1.74 -0.61
N LEU A 103 -2.89 2.41 -0.72
CA LEU A 103 -2.11 2.94 0.40
C LEU A 103 -1.98 4.46 0.22
N LYS A 104 -2.37 5.22 1.23
CA LYS A 104 -2.18 6.68 1.28
C LYS A 104 -1.27 7.04 2.44
N ALA A 105 -0.22 7.81 2.17
CA ALA A 105 0.60 8.44 3.19
C ALA A 105 0.08 9.86 3.45
N LYS A 106 -0.22 10.18 4.70
CA LYS A 106 -0.73 11.48 5.14
C LYS A 106 0.21 12.14 6.13
N LYS A 107 0.30 13.46 6.06
CA LYS A 107 0.98 14.32 7.03
C LYS A 107 0.05 15.48 7.35
N ASN A 108 -0.29 15.66 8.63
CA ASN A 108 -1.24 16.68 9.08
C ASN A 108 -2.56 16.65 8.27
N ASP A 109 -3.17 15.47 8.17
CA ASP A 109 -4.39 15.17 7.39
C ASP A 109 -4.30 15.40 5.87
N LYS A 110 -3.15 15.83 5.34
CA LYS A 110 -2.92 16.00 3.91
C LYS A 110 -2.28 14.75 3.33
N VAL A 111 -2.89 14.18 2.29
CA VAL A 111 -2.26 13.12 1.49
C VAL A 111 -1.03 13.70 0.79
N ILE A 112 0.14 13.11 1.03
CA ILE A 112 1.42 13.50 0.44
C ILE A 112 1.90 12.53 -0.64
N ALA A 113 1.43 11.29 -0.61
CA ALA A 113 1.67 10.27 -1.62
C ALA A 113 0.59 9.19 -1.56
N GLU A 114 0.38 8.51 -2.70
CA GLU A 114 -0.57 7.42 -2.84
C GLU A 114 0.06 6.31 -3.69
N SER A 115 -0.25 5.06 -3.34
CA SER A 115 0.18 3.88 -4.07
C SER A 115 -0.97 2.87 -4.16
N LYS A 116 -0.92 2.01 -5.16
CA LYS A 116 -1.94 0.99 -5.39
C LYS A 116 -1.28 -0.28 -5.92
N ILE A 117 -1.79 -1.41 -5.48
CA ILE A 117 -1.54 -2.71 -6.11
C ILE A 117 -2.89 -3.32 -6.48
N THR A 118 -2.86 -4.21 -7.48
CA THR A 118 -4.04 -4.97 -7.87
C THR A 118 -3.81 -6.45 -7.54
N ILE A 119 -4.83 -7.15 -7.09
CA ILE A 119 -4.80 -8.59 -6.83
C ILE A 119 -5.84 -9.21 -7.75
N GLU A 120 -5.38 -10.08 -8.64
CA GLU A 120 -6.24 -10.87 -9.51
C GLU A 120 -6.65 -12.15 -8.78
N GLU A 121 -7.95 -12.35 -8.61
CA GLU A 121 -8.51 -13.61 -8.15
C GLU A 121 -8.90 -14.48 -9.35
N THR A 122 -8.49 -15.74 -9.33
CA THR A 122 -8.89 -16.77 -10.30
C THR A 122 -9.03 -18.11 -9.58
N LYS A 123 -10.27 -18.57 -9.40
CA LYS A 123 -10.60 -19.88 -8.81
C LYS A 123 -9.99 -20.06 -7.41
N GLY A 124 -10.08 -19.02 -6.56
CA GLY A 124 -9.54 -19.04 -5.19
C GLY A 124 -8.03 -18.81 -5.11
N VAL A 125 -7.36 -18.56 -6.24
CA VAL A 125 -5.96 -18.12 -6.30
C VAL A 125 -5.91 -16.60 -6.41
N TYR A 126 -5.20 -15.94 -5.49
CA TYR A 126 -5.04 -14.50 -5.41
C TYR A 126 -3.61 -14.13 -5.80
N LYS A 127 -3.43 -13.43 -6.91
CA LYS A 127 -2.12 -13.06 -7.44
C LYS A 127 -1.93 -11.55 -7.44
N VAL A 128 -0.84 -11.07 -6.84
CA VAL A 128 -0.46 -9.66 -6.85
C VAL A 128 0.07 -9.31 -8.25
N ILE A 129 -0.53 -8.28 -8.86
CA ILE A 129 -0.12 -7.68 -10.12
C ILE A 129 0.21 -6.21 -9.85
N GLU A 130 1.49 -5.87 -10.02
CA GLU A 130 2.07 -4.51 -9.82
C GLU A 130 2.01 -3.69 -11.11
#